data_AF-K2CU61-F1
#
_entry.id   AF-K2CU61-F1
#
_cell.length_a   1.000
_cell.length_b   1.000
_cell.length_c   1.000
_cell.angle_alpha   90.00
_cell.angle_beta   90.00
_cell.angle_gamma   90.00
#
_symmetry.space_group_name_H-M   'P 1'
#
loop_
_entity.id
_entity.type
_entity.pdbx_description
1 polymer ?
#
loop_
_entity_poly.entity_id
_entity_poly.type
_entity_poly.pdbx_seq_one_letter_code
_entity_poly.pdbx_strand_id
1 'polypeptide(L)'
;MLGGIPIFLLSRRILSINGAFAVLAYYLFEHFGVLASRSFQPDSMMIMFLLWALYFQVKWSQADTLKNAILAGVFTGVAILVKAPMVFFAGLPFAFIILQKGFKFWTRNGRVYLMAVLSIAPALIYNLVSATVGGNAGAILGGRFYPQLYIQLSWYLQWMTTIKAVAGQVPLVIGLLAFFLIKDVKIRMLYAGLWLGYLFYGFTFAYHIYSHNYYQLPLLVILALGFGIGISYLFKILEENNPQWIARVAITLIFIFSIGMSAQRIYSYLNQSDFRDKAAYFTELGNIVGHDVSVVALTEDYGYPLSYWSYIGPSLWPRTADRDLKNIVGASDPGFQQLFKELTVGKDVFLVTMTDEFDKQTDLKEHLLNTYPVQQGDGYYIFDLAHPLTVVN
;
A
#
# COMPACT_ATOMS: atom_id res chain seq x y z
N MET A 1 -13.59 3.35 3.56
CA MET A 1 -14.82 4.13 3.91
C MET A 1 -14.52 5.42 4.68
N LEU A 2 -13.83 5.40 5.82
CA LEU A 2 -13.60 6.60 6.65
C LEU A 2 -12.86 7.75 5.92
N GLY A 3 -11.94 7.43 5.01
CA GLY A 3 -11.30 8.43 4.15
C GLY A 3 -12.27 9.18 3.22
N GLY A 4 -13.49 8.67 3.01
CA GLY A 4 -14.54 9.32 2.23
C GLY A 4 -14.96 10.67 2.82
N ILE A 5 -14.89 10.82 4.15
CA ILE A 5 -15.23 12.07 4.84
C ILE A 5 -14.24 13.20 4.48
N PRO A 6 -12.92 13.09 4.78
CA PRO A 6 -11.99 14.15 4.46
C PRO A 6 -11.85 14.42 2.98
N ILE A 7 -11.94 13.40 2.10
CA ILE A 7 -11.85 13.65 0.66
C ILE A 7 -13.07 14.43 0.16
N PHE A 8 -14.29 14.12 0.61
CA PHE A 8 -15.48 14.89 0.27
C PHE A 8 -15.38 16.33 0.80
N LEU A 9 -14.97 16.51 2.06
CA LEU A 9 -14.80 17.84 2.66
C LEU A 9 -13.72 18.67 1.95
N LEU A 10 -12.61 18.04 1.56
CA LEU A 10 -11.57 18.65 0.74
C LEU A 10 -12.16 19.07 -0.60
N SER A 11 -12.83 18.16 -1.31
CA SER A 11 -13.44 18.43 -2.61
C SER A 11 -14.48 19.54 -2.56
N ARG A 12 -15.29 19.64 -1.50
CA ARG A 12 -16.25 20.75 -1.31
C ARG A 12 -15.60 22.12 -1.20
N ARG A 13 -14.32 22.19 -0.81
CA ARG A 13 -13.55 23.44 -0.76
C ARG A 13 -12.93 23.84 -2.09
N ILE A 14 -12.82 22.91 -3.04
CA ILE A 14 -12.11 23.12 -4.31
C ILE A 14 -12.98 22.91 -5.56
N LEU A 15 -14.15 22.26 -5.43
CA LEU A 15 -15.04 21.90 -6.53
C LEU A 15 -16.51 22.24 -6.23
N SER A 16 -17.36 22.13 -7.27
CA SER A 16 -18.81 22.15 -7.11
C SER A 16 -19.31 20.95 -6.28
N ILE A 17 -20.57 20.99 -5.86
CA ILE A 17 -21.19 19.89 -5.11
C ILE A 17 -21.20 18.59 -5.94
N ASN A 18 -21.56 18.70 -7.23
CA ASN A 18 -21.57 17.57 -8.17
C ASN A 18 -20.17 16.99 -8.35
N GLY A 19 -19.16 17.86 -8.44
CA GLY A 19 -17.75 17.46 -8.44
C GLY A 19 -17.34 16.68 -7.20
N ALA A 20 -17.69 17.18 -6.01
CA ALA A 20 -17.36 16.53 -4.75
C ALA A 20 -18.03 15.16 -4.61
N PHE A 21 -19.29 15.01 -5.04
CA PHE A 21 -19.94 13.70 -5.09
C PHE A 21 -19.28 12.76 -6.09
N ALA A 22 -18.82 13.26 -7.24
CA ALA A 22 -18.07 12.44 -8.20
C ALA A 22 -16.72 11.96 -7.63
N VAL A 23 -15.99 12.81 -6.88
CA VAL A 23 -14.78 12.39 -6.15
C VAL A 23 -15.12 11.28 -5.16
N LEU A 24 -16.18 11.46 -4.37
CA LEU A 24 -16.59 10.50 -3.35
C LEU A 24 -17.02 9.16 -3.97
N ALA A 25 -17.81 9.21 -5.05
CA ALA A 25 -18.26 8.03 -5.78
C ALA A 25 -17.06 7.26 -6.36
N TYR A 26 -16.12 7.97 -7.01
CA TYR A 26 -14.89 7.33 -7.48
C TYR A 26 -14.14 6.67 -6.31
N TYR A 27 -13.87 7.41 -5.23
CA TYR A 27 -13.11 6.90 -4.10
C TYR A 27 -13.74 5.67 -3.41
N LEU A 28 -15.08 5.61 -3.33
CA LEU A 28 -15.79 4.53 -2.66
C LEU A 28 -16.04 3.30 -3.55
N PHE A 29 -16.11 3.48 -4.87
CA PHE A 29 -16.48 2.43 -5.81
C PHE A 29 -15.37 2.07 -6.80
N GLU A 30 -14.17 2.66 -6.67
CA GLU A 30 -13.00 2.18 -7.39
C GLU A 30 -12.64 0.78 -6.87
N HIS A 31 -12.50 -0.16 -7.81
CA HIS A 31 -12.37 -1.59 -7.55
C HIS A 31 -11.18 -1.91 -6.64
N PHE A 32 -9.98 -1.45 -6.99
CA PHE A 32 -8.77 -1.77 -6.23
C PHE A 32 -8.77 -1.17 -4.82
N GLY A 33 -9.27 0.05 -4.66
CA GLY A 33 -9.43 0.74 -3.39
C GLY A 33 -10.35 -0.02 -2.44
N VAL A 34 -11.42 -0.63 -2.96
CA VAL A 34 -12.28 -1.50 -2.15
C VAL A 34 -11.56 -2.78 -1.74
N LEU A 35 -10.84 -3.44 -2.66
CA LEU A 35 -10.07 -4.65 -2.34
C LEU A 35 -8.98 -4.38 -1.29
N ALA A 36 -8.18 -3.32 -1.48
CA ALA A 36 -7.13 -2.92 -0.54
C ALA A 36 -7.71 -2.45 0.81
N SER A 37 -8.94 -1.95 0.85
CA SER A 37 -9.60 -1.60 2.11
C SER A 37 -10.00 -2.81 2.97
N ARG A 38 -9.97 -4.01 2.38
CA ARG A 38 -10.30 -5.28 3.03
C ARG A 38 -9.04 -6.06 3.45
N SER A 39 -7.84 -5.58 3.12
CA SER A 39 -6.61 -6.17 3.62
C SER A 39 -6.25 -5.62 4.99
N PHE A 40 -5.73 -6.48 5.88
CA PHE A 40 -5.19 -6.08 7.19
C PHE A 40 -3.80 -5.44 7.03
N GLN A 41 -3.75 -4.30 6.37
CA GLN A 41 -2.53 -3.57 6.07
C GLN A 41 -2.64 -2.10 6.52
N PRO A 42 -1.52 -1.47 6.90
CA PRO A 42 -1.51 -0.05 7.30
C PRO A 42 -1.87 0.90 6.14
N ASP A 43 -1.92 0.41 4.90
CA ASP A 43 -2.18 1.17 3.67
C ASP A 43 -3.50 1.93 3.69
N SER A 44 -4.58 1.32 4.16
CA SER A 44 -5.88 1.99 4.24
C SER A 44 -5.90 3.12 5.29
N MET A 45 -5.21 2.88 6.42
CA MET A 45 -5.02 3.88 7.47
C MET A 45 -4.14 5.04 6.98
N MET A 46 -3.07 4.71 6.23
CA MET A 46 -2.18 5.67 5.57
C MET A 46 -2.97 6.60 4.63
N ILE A 47 -3.80 6.06 3.74
CA ILE A 47 -4.62 6.85 2.82
C ILE A 47 -5.63 7.73 3.58
N MET A 48 -6.26 7.23 4.65
CA MET A 48 -7.16 8.03 5.47
C MET A 48 -6.45 9.25 6.08
N PHE A 49 -5.27 9.07 6.66
CA PHE A 49 -4.51 10.17 7.25
C PHE A 49 -3.95 11.12 6.19
N LEU A 50 -3.54 10.62 5.02
CA LEU A 50 -3.19 11.46 3.87
C LEU A 50 -4.35 12.40 3.51
N LEU A 51 -5.58 11.90 3.41
CA LEU A 51 -6.73 12.72 3.05
C LEU A 51 -7.05 13.79 4.09
N TRP A 52 -6.94 13.45 5.39
CA TRP A 52 -7.06 14.45 6.46
C TRP A 52 -5.93 15.48 6.42
N ALA A 53 -4.69 15.06 6.14
CA ALA A 53 -3.56 15.97 5.98
C ALA A 53 -3.85 16.97 4.86
N LEU A 54 -4.21 16.51 3.66
CA LEU A 54 -4.56 17.38 2.53
C LEU A 54 -5.71 18.34 2.87
N TYR A 55 -6.76 17.85 3.54
CA TYR A 55 -7.88 18.68 3.99
C TYR A 55 -7.43 19.82 4.92
N PHE A 56 -6.63 19.51 5.96
CA PHE A 56 -6.19 20.52 6.92
C PHE A 56 -5.11 21.45 6.36
N GLN A 57 -4.26 20.98 5.45
CA GLN A 57 -3.30 21.81 4.72
C GLN A 57 -4.03 22.88 3.88
N VAL A 58 -5.09 22.49 3.16
CA VAL A 58 -5.94 23.44 2.42
C VAL A 58 -6.69 24.37 3.37
N LYS A 59 -7.20 23.86 4.50
CA LYS A 59 -7.88 24.69 5.50
C LYS A 59 -6.95 25.74 6.11
N TRP A 60 -5.70 25.37 6.39
CA TRP A 60 -4.68 26.31 6.85
C TRP A 60 -4.30 27.32 5.76
N SER A 61 -4.20 26.89 4.50
CA SER A 61 -3.89 27.80 3.39
C SER A 61 -4.94 28.88 3.21
N GLN A 62 -6.22 28.54 3.41
CA GLN A 62 -7.37 29.44 3.38
C GLN A 62 -7.45 30.32 4.63
N ALA A 63 -7.15 29.78 5.81
CA ALA A 63 -7.19 30.50 7.08
C ALA A 63 -5.99 30.12 7.97
N ASP A 64 -5.00 31.01 8.01
CA ASP A 64 -3.77 30.86 8.78
C ASP A 64 -4.03 31.10 10.28
N THR A 65 -4.53 30.07 10.95
CA THR A 65 -4.77 30.04 12.40
C THR A 65 -3.90 28.97 13.05
N LEU A 66 -3.57 29.15 14.34
CA LEU A 66 -2.78 28.16 15.09
C LEU A 66 -3.44 26.78 15.09
N LYS A 67 -4.77 26.72 15.29
CA LYS A 67 -5.54 25.47 15.23
C LYS A 67 -5.36 24.75 13.90
N ASN A 68 -5.49 25.45 12.78
CA ASN A 68 -5.34 24.83 11.46
C ASN A 68 -3.89 24.42 11.19
N ALA A 69 -2.90 25.20 11.67
CA ALA A 69 -1.50 24.85 11.56
C ALA A 69 -1.17 23.55 12.32
N ILE A 70 -1.61 23.44 13.59
CA ILE A 70 -1.43 22.22 14.39
C ILE A 70 -2.08 21.02 13.69
N LEU A 71 -3.33 21.15 13.24
CA LEU A 71 -4.03 20.04 12.56
C LEU A 71 -3.34 19.65 11.25
N ALA A 72 -2.90 20.62 10.44
CA ALA A 72 -2.17 20.33 9.20
C ALA A 72 -0.84 19.61 9.47
N GLY A 73 -0.08 20.09 10.46
CA GLY A 73 1.18 19.46 10.86
C GLY A 73 1.01 18.06 11.43
N VAL A 74 0.10 17.88 12.39
CA VAL A 74 -0.15 16.58 13.05
C VAL A 74 -0.63 15.53 12.06
N PHE A 75 -1.64 15.83 11.24
CA PHE A 75 -2.16 14.84 10.29
C PHE A 75 -1.15 14.50 9.19
N THR A 76 -0.32 15.46 8.78
CA THR A 76 0.81 15.19 7.88
C THR A 76 1.82 14.26 8.58
N GLY A 77 2.18 14.55 9.83
CA GLY A 77 3.12 13.74 10.60
C GLY A 77 2.63 12.33 10.87
N VAL A 78 1.35 12.16 11.19
CA VAL A 78 0.73 10.83 11.36
C VAL A 78 0.71 10.06 10.05
N ALA A 79 0.38 10.70 8.92
CA ALA A 79 0.42 10.02 7.61
C ALA A 79 1.82 9.49 7.29
N ILE A 80 2.86 10.30 7.53
CA ILE A 80 4.27 9.92 7.33
C ILE A 80 4.71 8.85 8.34
N LEU A 81 4.27 8.94 9.60
CA LEU A 81 4.57 7.96 10.63
C LEU A 81 3.99 6.58 10.30
N VAL A 82 2.74 6.52 9.83
CA VAL A 82 2.11 5.26 9.41
C VAL A 82 2.88 4.64 8.25
N LYS A 83 3.25 5.44 7.25
CA LYS A 83 4.13 5.01 6.15
C LYS A 83 4.96 6.18 5.63
N ALA A 84 6.28 6.05 5.77
CA ALA A 84 7.25 7.06 5.32
C ALA A 84 7.05 7.58 3.87
N PRO A 85 6.63 6.75 2.88
CA PRO A 85 6.24 7.21 1.55
C PRO A 85 5.27 8.39 1.50
N MET A 86 4.45 8.62 2.53
CA MET A 86 3.51 9.75 2.54
C MET A 86 4.20 11.11 2.57
N VAL A 87 5.53 11.18 2.78
CA VAL A 87 6.27 12.43 2.58
C VAL A 87 6.09 12.97 1.15
N PHE A 88 5.96 12.10 0.15
CA PHE A 88 5.73 12.50 -1.24
C PHE A 88 4.32 13.05 -1.48
N PHE A 89 3.31 12.51 -0.80
CA PHE A 89 1.90 12.82 -1.07
C PHE A 89 1.28 13.81 -0.09
N ALA A 90 1.79 13.90 1.12
CA ALA A 90 1.38 14.89 2.11
C ALA A 90 2.41 16.01 2.25
N GLY A 91 3.71 15.72 2.14
CA GLY A 91 4.78 16.71 2.31
C GLY A 91 4.96 17.63 1.08
N LEU A 92 5.07 17.08 -0.12
CA LEU A 92 5.30 17.90 -1.33
C LEU A 92 4.12 18.84 -1.65
N PRO A 93 2.84 18.42 -1.64
CA PRO A 93 1.74 19.36 -1.85
C PRO A 93 1.68 20.44 -0.77
N PHE A 94 2.05 20.11 0.47
CA PHE A 94 2.11 21.08 1.56
C PHE A 94 3.21 22.12 1.33
N ALA A 95 4.39 21.69 0.90
CA ALA A 95 5.48 22.58 0.52
C ALA A 95 5.04 23.53 -0.60
N PHE A 96 4.35 23.03 -1.63
CA PHE A 96 3.79 23.85 -2.71
C PHE A 96 2.81 24.90 -2.18
N ILE A 97 1.88 24.50 -1.30
CA ILE A 97 0.94 25.42 -0.63
C ILE A 97 1.67 26.52 0.15
N ILE A 98 2.74 26.18 0.86
CA ILE A 98 3.53 27.14 1.66
C ILE A 98 4.29 28.09 0.72
N LEU A 99 4.97 27.56 -0.29
CA LEU A 99 5.77 28.34 -1.25
C LEU A 99 4.90 29.35 -2.03
N GLN A 100 3.65 28.99 -2.33
CA GLN A 100 2.69 29.90 -2.97
C GLN A 100 2.37 31.16 -2.15
N LYS A 101 2.54 31.13 -0.82
CA LYS A 101 2.35 32.32 0.03
C LYS A 101 3.52 33.30 -0.04
N GLY A 102 4.61 32.94 -0.71
CA GLY A 102 5.77 33.78 -0.97
C GLY A 102 6.88 33.66 0.07
N PHE A 103 8.11 33.97 -0.36
CA PHE A 103 9.33 33.77 0.45
C PHE A 103 9.30 34.49 1.80
N LYS A 104 8.89 35.76 1.80
CA LYS A 104 8.79 36.58 3.01
C LYS A 104 7.77 36.03 4.02
N PHE A 105 6.73 35.35 3.55
CA PHE A 105 5.71 34.78 4.42
C PHE A 105 6.26 33.61 5.22
N TRP A 106 6.82 32.60 4.53
CA TRP A 106 7.20 31.36 5.20
C TRP A 106 8.44 31.51 6.09
N THR A 107 9.34 32.44 5.78
CA THR A 107 10.51 32.76 6.60
C THR A 107 10.17 33.52 7.88
N ARG A 108 9.05 34.25 7.92
CA ARG A 108 8.63 35.06 9.09
C ARG A 108 7.51 34.44 9.90
N ASN A 109 6.84 33.43 9.38
CA ASN A 109 5.69 32.83 10.05
C ASN A 109 6.11 31.62 10.89
N GLY A 110 6.18 31.80 12.22
CA GLY A 110 6.50 30.74 13.18
C GLY A 110 5.63 29.47 13.05
N ARG A 111 4.40 29.60 12.54
CA ARG A 111 3.50 28.46 12.33
C ARG A 111 3.98 27.52 11.21
N VAL A 112 4.73 28.02 10.23
CA VAL A 112 5.34 27.18 9.19
C VAL A 112 6.36 26.23 9.81
N TYR A 113 7.20 26.74 10.70
CA TYR A 113 8.18 25.92 11.44
C TYR A 113 7.49 24.93 12.37
N LEU A 114 6.43 25.35 13.07
CA LEU A 114 5.61 24.43 13.88
C LEU A 114 5.04 23.29 13.03
N MET A 115 4.45 23.59 11.87
CA MET A 115 3.93 22.57 10.95
C MET A 115 5.03 21.64 10.46
N ALA A 116 6.22 22.16 10.13
CA ALA A 116 7.35 21.35 9.70
C ALA A 116 7.81 20.37 10.80
N VAL A 117 7.97 20.86 12.04
CA VAL A 117 8.33 20.03 13.20
C VAL A 117 7.27 18.95 13.43
N LEU A 118 5.98 19.31 13.49
CA LEU A 118 4.88 18.37 13.70
C LEU A 118 4.76 17.33 12.56
N SER A 119 5.12 17.71 11.34
CA SER A 119 5.06 16.82 10.17
C SER A 119 6.22 15.83 10.11
N ILE A 120 7.41 16.23 10.56
CA ILE A 120 8.64 15.43 10.35
C ILE A 120 9.03 14.68 11.62
N ALA A 121 8.95 15.33 12.79
CA ALA A 121 9.52 14.81 14.04
C ALA A 121 8.97 13.43 14.43
N PRO A 122 7.66 13.13 14.37
CA PRO A 122 7.15 11.82 14.79
C PRO A 122 7.76 10.66 14.00
N ALA A 123 7.77 10.77 12.67
CA ALA A 123 8.33 9.74 11.80
C ALA A 123 9.86 9.65 11.93
N LEU A 124 10.54 10.79 12.05
CA LEU A 124 11.99 10.82 12.22
C LEU A 124 12.42 10.13 13.52
N ILE A 125 11.78 10.47 14.65
CA ILE A 125 12.06 9.87 15.95
C ILE A 125 11.82 8.36 15.91
N TYR A 126 10.68 7.93 15.37
CA TYR A 126 10.36 6.50 15.26
C TYR A 126 11.40 5.74 14.45
N ASN A 127 11.76 6.25 13.26
CA ASN A 127 12.74 5.57 12.40
C ASN A 127 14.15 5.60 13.00
N LEU A 128 14.55 6.67 13.68
CA LEU A 128 15.83 6.74 14.40
C LEU A 128 15.90 5.68 15.49
N VAL A 129 14.87 5.57 16.34
CA VAL A 129 14.80 4.56 17.41
C VAL A 129 14.78 3.14 16.82
N SER A 130 13.99 2.90 15.76
CA SER A 130 13.93 1.60 15.11
C SER A 130 15.25 1.20 14.44
N ALA A 131 16.00 2.15 13.91
CA ALA A 131 17.28 1.89 13.27
C ALA A 131 18.39 1.63 14.30
N THR A 132 18.44 2.38 15.40
CA THR A 132 19.52 2.30 16.39
C THR A 132 19.29 1.21 17.43
N VAL A 133 18.10 1.17 18.03
CA VAL A 133 17.76 0.20 19.09
C VAL A 133 17.27 -1.11 18.49
N GLY A 134 16.49 -1.03 17.40
CA GLY A 134 15.89 -2.19 16.76
C GLY A 134 16.72 -2.89 15.68
N GLY A 135 17.90 -2.35 15.32
CA GLY A 135 18.77 -2.94 14.28
C GLY A 135 18.21 -2.94 12.86
N ASN A 136 17.08 -2.25 12.60
CA ASN A 136 16.32 -2.34 11.35
C ASN A 136 16.77 -1.35 10.25
N ALA A 137 17.98 -0.81 10.32
CA ALA A 137 18.46 0.22 9.38
C ALA A 137 18.38 -0.22 7.91
N GLY A 138 18.72 -1.48 7.62
CA GLY A 138 18.64 -2.08 6.28
C GLY A 138 17.21 -2.16 5.73
N ALA A 139 16.22 -2.52 6.57
CA ALA A 139 14.82 -2.58 6.16
C ALA A 139 14.20 -1.19 5.90
N ILE A 140 14.72 -0.16 6.57
CA ILE A 140 14.22 1.22 6.45
C ILE A 140 14.72 1.91 5.18
N LEU A 141 15.95 1.63 4.73
CA LEU A 141 16.57 2.36 3.61
C LEU A 141 16.93 1.47 2.40
N GLY A 142 17.06 0.16 2.60
CA GLY A 142 17.50 -0.78 1.57
C GLY A 142 16.44 -1.06 0.51
N GLY A 143 16.91 -1.34 -0.72
CA GLY A 143 16.10 -1.93 -1.79
C GLY A 143 14.98 -1.04 -2.34
N ARG A 144 15.11 0.29 -2.33
CA ARG A 144 14.07 1.20 -2.84
C ARG A 144 14.46 1.83 -4.17
N PHE A 145 15.68 2.36 -4.21
CA PHE A 145 16.22 3.12 -5.33
C PHE A 145 16.99 2.21 -6.29
N TYR A 146 16.55 2.14 -7.55
CA TYR A 146 17.18 1.32 -8.59
C TYR A 146 17.36 2.14 -9.89
N PRO A 147 18.36 3.04 -9.95
CA PRO A 147 18.57 3.94 -11.10
C PRO A 147 18.75 3.24 -12.44
N GLN A 148 19.29 2.02 -12.42
CA GLN A 148 19.46 1.20 -13.61
C GLN A 148 18.13 0.91 -14.35
N LEU A 149 16.99 0.99 -13.65
CA LEU A 149 15.67 0.81 -14.27
C LEU A 149 15.21 2.03 -15.07
N TYR A 150 15.73 3.24 -14.79
CA TYR A 150 15.22 4.48 -15.40
C TYR A 150 15.50 4.61 -16.89
N ILE A 151 16.50 3.87 -17.38
CA ILE A 151 16.87 3.82 -18.80
C ILE A 151 16.16 2.69 -19.55
N GLN A 152 15.44 1.81 -18.84
CA GLN A 152 14.77 0.66 -19.44
C GLN A 152 13.34 1.03 -19.87
N LEU A 153 13.05 0.94 -21.16
CA LEU A 153 11.69 1.18 -21.68
C LEU A 153 10.65 0.22 -21.06
N SER A 154 11.06 -1.04 -20.83
CA SER A 154 10.22 -2.07 -20.19
C SER A 154 9.72 -1.64 -18.82
N TRP A 155 10.51 -0.90 -18.04
CA TRP A 155 10.13 -0.41 -16.71
C TRP A 155 8.91 0.52 -16.78
N TYR A 156 8.92 1.49 -17.71
CA TYR A 156 7.80 2.41 -17.91
C TYR A 156 6.54 1.68 -18.41
N LEU A 157 6.69 0.69 -19.30
CA LEU A 157 5.58 -0.12 -19.80
C LEU A 157 4.95 -0.98 -18.70
N GLN A 158 5.76 -1.57 -17.81
CA GLN A 158 5.28 -2.34 -16.67
C GLN A 158 4.62 -1.43 -15.62
N TRP A 159 5.18 -0.25 -15.35
CA TRP A 159 4.54 0.74 -14.49
C TRP A 159 3.16 1.14 -15.05
N MET A 160 3.06 1.43 -16.35
CA MET A 160 1.78 1.73 -17.00
C MET A 160 0.79 0.55 -16.92
N THR A 161 1.27 -0.67 -17.11
CA THR A 161 0.47 -1.90 -16.99
C THR A 161 -0.10 -2.05 -15.58
N THR A 162 0.70 -1.75 -14.56
CA THR A 162 0.30 -1.78 -13.16
C THR A 162 -0.77 -0.72 -12.87
N ILE A 163 -0.57 0.52 -13.35
CA ILE A 163 -1.60 1.58 -13.24
C ILE A 163 -2.90 1.14 -13.90
N LYS A 164 -2.83 0.55 -15.10
CA LYS A 164 -4.01 0.06 -15.82
C LYS A 164 -4.73 -1.05 -15.06
N ALA A 165 -3.99 -1.96 -14.42
CA ALA A 165 -4.56 -3.03 -13.62
C ALA A 165 -5.28 -2.50 -12.36
N VAL A 166 -4.72 -1.46 -11.73
CA VAL A 166 -5.25 -0.85 -10.51
C VAL A 166 -6.39 0.11 -10.79
N ALA A 167 -6.14 1.19 -11.54
CA ALA A 167 -7.08 2.30 -11.72
C ALA A 167 -7.80 2.28 -13.07
N GLY A 168 -7.29 1.54 -14.05
CA GLY A 168 -7.74 1.63 -15.44
C GLY A 168 -7.18 2.84 -16.19
N GLN A 169 -7.23 2.76 -17.53
CA GLN A 169 -6.65 3.79 -18.40
C GLN A 169 -7.49 5.09 -18.46
N VAL A 170 -8.81 4.98 -18.37
CA VAL A 170 -9.71 6.14 -18.51
C VAL A 170 -9.55 7.11 -17.34
N PRO A 171 -9.57 6.67 -16.06
CA PRO A 171 -9.32 7.58 -14.94
C PRO A 171 -7.95 8.24 -14.99
N LEU A 172 -6.91 7.53 -15.45
CA LEU A 172 -5.57 8.09 -15.64
C LEU A 172 -5.59 9.28 -16.61
N VAL A 173 -6.17 9.09 -17.80
CA VAL A 173 -6.26 10.16 -18.82
C VAL A 173 -7.08 11.34 -18.30
N ILE A 174 -8.24 11.09 -17.68
CA ILE A 174 -9.06 12.16 -17.07
C ILE A 174 -8.27 12.88 -15.98
N GLY A 175 -7.55 12.16 -15.14
CA GLY A 175 -6.71 12.73 -14.08
C GLY A 175 -5.61 13.64 -14.60
N LEU A 176 -4.96 13.26 -15.70
CA LEU A 176 -3.95 14.11 -16.35
C LEU A 176 -4.59 15.34 -17.00
N LEU A 177 -5.68 15.16 -17.75
CA LEU A 177 -6.39 16.27 -18.42
C LEU A 177 -7.00 17.26 -17.42
N ALA A 178 -7.42 16.79 -16.25
CA ALA A 178 -7.97 17.62 -15.19
C ALA A 178 -7.03 18.78 -14.79
N PHE A 179 -5.71 18.60 -14.89
CA PHE A 179 -4.74 19.66 -14.62
C PHE A 179 -5.02 20.94 -15.43
N PHE A 180 -5.38 20.79 -16.71
CA PHE A 180 -5.66 21.90 -17.61
C PHE A 180 -7.03 22.54 -17.38
N LEU A 181 -7.93 21.85 -16.68
CA LEU A 181 -9.27 22.37 -16.33
C LEU A 181 -9.26 23.22 -15.05
N ILE A 182 -8.20 23.14 -14.24
CA ILE A 182 -8.10 23.89 -12.98
C ILE A 182 -7.71 25.34 -13.25
N LYS A 183 -8.66 26.26 -13.04
CA LYS A 183 -8.44 27.72 -13.19
C LYS A 183 -7.76 28.36 -11.98
N ASP A 184 -8.08 27.90 -10.77
CA ASP A 184 -7.50 28.44 -9.54
C ASP A 184 -6.05 27.95 -9.37
N VAL A 185 -5.10 28.88 -9.36
CA VAL A 185 -3.67 28.58 -9.23
C VAL A 185 -3.32 27.84 -7.95
N LYS A 186 -4.04 28.07 -6.85
CA LYS A 186 -3.80 27.39 -5.56
C LYS A 186 -4.16 25.91 -5.66
N ILE A 187 -5.34 25.63 -6.22
CA ILE A 187 -5.80 24.26 -6.46
C ILE A 187 -4.88 23.57 -7.46
N ARG A 188 -4.47 24.28 -8.52
CA ARG A 188 -3.59 23.74 -9.56
C ARG A 188 -2.23 23.34 -9.01
N MET A 189 -1.66 24.11 -8.08
CA MET A 189 -0.36 23.77 -7.47
C MET A 189 -0.47 22.66 -6.42
N LEU A 190 -1.58 22.56 -5.68
CA LEU A 190 -1.85 21.38 -4.85
C LEU A 190 -1.89 20.12 -5.73
N TYR A 191 -2.62 20.18 -6.83
CA TYR A 191 -2.75 19.06 -7.77
C TYR A 191 -1.42 18.73 -8.47
N ALA A 192 -0.63 19.76 -8.83
CA ALA A 192 0.73 19.60 -9.35
C ALA A 192 1.64 18.89 -8.34
N GLY A 193 1.60 19.32 -7.08
CA GLY A 193 2.38 18.73 -6.00
C GLY A 193 2.04 17.25 -5.78
N LEU A 194 0.78 16.87 -5.94
CA LEU A 194 0.35 15.47 -5.86
C LEU A 194 0.93 14.63 -7.02
N TRP A 195 0.84 15.12 -8.26
CA TRP A 195 1.41 14.43 -9.42
C TRP A 195 2.94 14.34 -9.37
N LEU A 196 3.61 15.43 -8.99
CA LEU A 196 5.07 15.42 -8.78
C LEU A 196 5.46 14.48 -7.64
N GLY A 197 4.67 14.44 -6.56
CA GLY A 197 4.85 13.48 -5.49
C GLY A 197 4.73 12.04 -5.97
N TYR A 198 3.72 11.74 -6.79
CA TYR A 198 3.58 10.42 -7.41
C TYR A 198 4.77 10.04 -8.29
N LEU A 199 5.26 10.97 -9.12
CA LEU A 199 6.45 10.73 -9.95
C LEU A 199 7.69 10.48 -9.10
N PHE A 200 8.02 11.37 -8.16
CA PHE A 200 9.19 11.20 -7.29
C PHE A 200 9.10 9.95 -6.43
N TYR A 201 7.89 9.59 -5.97
CA TYR A 201 7.65 8.34 -5.28
C TYR A 201 7.95 7.14 -6.19
N GLY A 202 7.47 7.13 -7.43
CA GLY A 202 7.71 6.06 -8.38
C GLY A 202 9.19 5.87 -8.71
N PHE A 203 9.95 6.96 -8.90
CA PHE A 203 11.40 6.89 -9.06
C PHE A 203 12.09 6.41 -7.76
N THR A 204 11.68 6.90 -6.59
CA THR A 204 12.28 6.49 -5.31
C THR A 204 12.07 5.01 -5.01
N PHE A 205 10.93 4.45 -5.41
CA PHE A 205 10.54 3.05 -5.18
C PHE A 205 10.45 2.29 -6.51
N ALA A 206 11.48 2.43 -7.35
CA ALA A 206 11.49 2.03 -8.74
C ALA A 206 11.12 0.56 -8.97
N TYR A 207 11.61 -0.36 -8.14
CA TYR A 207 11.25 -1.78 -8.28
C TYR A 207 9.79 -2.03 -7.89
N HIS A 208 9.35 -1.41 -6.80
CA HIS A 208 8.05 -1.70 -6.18
C HIS A 208 6.88 -1.09 -6.95
N ILE A 209 7.08 0.07 -7.58
CA ILE A 209 6.00 0.80 -8.26
C ILE A 209 5.35 0.01 -9.39
N TYR A 210 6.08 -0.91 -10.03
CA TYR A 210 5.55 -1.78 -11.10
C TYR A 210 5.32 -3.24 -10.68
N SER A 211 5.94 -3.69 -9.59
CA SER A 211 5.81 -5.09 -9.14
C SER A 211 4.71 -5.28 -8.09
N HIS A 212 4.33 -4.22 -7.37
CA HIS A 212 3.38 -4.29 -6.26
C HIS A 212 2.22 -3.30 -6.45
N ASN A 213 1.03 -3.83 -6.72
CA ASN A 213 -0.16 -3.02 -7.03
C ASN A 213 -0.51 -1.99 -5.94
N TYR A 214 -0.25 -2.28 -4.65
CA TYR A 214 -0.60 -1.35 -3.55
C TYR A 214 0.24 -0.06 -3.54
N TYR A 215 1.39 -0.02 -4.22
CA TYR A 215 2.13 1.23 -4.44
C TYR A 215 1.33 2.24 -5.27
N GLN A 216 0.25 1.81 -5.94
CA GLN A 216 -0.64 2.68 -6.69
C GLN A 216 -1.77 3.30 -5.85
N LEU A 217 -1.92 2.95 -4.57
CA LEU A 217 -3.01 3.48 -3.73
C LEU A 217 -3.05 5.01 -3.64
N PRO A 218 -1.91 5.72 -3.46
CA PRO A 218 -1.92 7.18 -3.45
C PRO A 218 -2.36 7.78 -4.79
N LEU A 219 -2.09 7.11 -5.92
CA LEU A 219 -2.55 7.55 -7.24
C LEU A 219 -4.08 7.62 -7.29
N LEU A 220 -4.79 6.67 -6.66
CA LEU A 220 -6.25 6.68 -6.62
C LEU A 220 -6.84 7.95 -6.00
N VAL A 221 -6.15 8.56 -5.03
CA VAL A 221 -6.56 9.86 -4.46
C VAL A 221 -6.45 10.97 -5.51
N ILE A 222 -5.35 10.99 -6.26
CA ILE A 222 -5.11 11.98 -7.32
C ILE A 222 -6.17 11.82 -8.43
N LEU A 223 -6.40 10.58 -8.85
CA LEU A 223 -7.39 10.26 -9.89
C LEU A 223 -8.81 10.55 -9.43
N ALA A 224 -9.16 10.32 -8.16
CA ALA A 224 -10.46 10.70 -7.62
C ALA A 224 -10.70 12.20 -7.75
N LEU A 225 -9.71 13.03 -7.34
CA LEU A 225 -9.78 14.48 -7.48
C LEU A 225 -9.88 14.91 -8.95
N GLY A 226 -9.06 14.33 -9.82
CA GLY A 226 -9.07 14.59 -11.26
C GLY A 226 -10.40 14.24 -11.91
N PHE A 227 -10.97 13.09 -11.55
CA PHE A 227 -12.29 12.66 -11.99
C PHE A 227 -13.37 13.65 -11.56
N GLY A 228 -13.35 14.10 -10.29
CA GLY A 228 -14.27 15.13 -9.81
C GLY A 228 -14.13 16.48 -10.51
N ILE A 229 -12.91 16.90 -10.86
CA ILE A 229 -12.67 18.11 -11.67
C ILE A 229 -13.29 17.97 -13.06
N GLY A 230 -13.04 16.85 -13.74
CA GLY A 230 -13.59 16.57 -15.07
C GLY A 230 -15.12 16.53 -15.05
N ILE A 231 -15.70 15.84 -14.08
CA ILE A 231 -17.16 15.77 -13.91
C ILE A 231 -17.75 17.13 -13.53
N SER A 232 -17.08 17.93 -12.69
CA SER A 232 -17.53 19.32 -12.40
C SER A 232 -17.65 20.15 -13.67
N TYR A 233 -16.68 20.03 -14.58
CA TYR A 233 -16.68 20.73 -15.85
C TYR A 233 -17.80 20.25 -16.77
N LEU A 234 -18.02 18.92 -16.86
CA LEU A 234 -19.13 18.34 -17.61
C LEU A 234 -20.49 18.84 -17.09
N PHE A 235 -20.71 18.81 -15.77
CA PHE A 235 -21.96 19.30 -15.18
C PHE A 235 -22.18 20.78 -15.43
N LYS A 236 -21.13 21.60 -15.39
CA LYS A 236 -21.23 23.01 -15.73
C LYS A 236 -21.74 23.20 -17.16
N ILE A 237 -21.18 22.47 -18.13
CA ILE A 237 -21.64 22.53 -19.54
C ILE A 237 -23.10 22.06 -19.67
N LEU A 238 -23.47 20.99 -18.97
CA LEU A 238 -24.84 20.49 -18.98
C LEU A 238 -25.82 21.50 -18.38
N GLU A 239 -25.47 22.16 -17.29
CA GLU A 239 -26.29 23.21 -16.67
C GLU A 239 -26.45 24.42 -17.61
N GLU A 240 -25.36 24.85 -18.27
CA GLU A 240 -25.37 25.96 -19.24
C GLU A 240 -26.22 25.65 -20.48
N ASN A 241 -26.16 24.41 -20.99
CA ASN A 241 -26.96 23.97 -22.15
C ASN A 241 -28.43 23.67 -21.81
N ASN A 242 -28.78 23.61 -20.52
CA ASN A 242 -30.13 23.41 -20.00
C ASN A 242 -30.91 22.28 -20.74
N PRO A 243 -30.39 21.03 -20.78
CA PRO A 243 -30.96 19.96 -21.57
C PRO A 243 -32.39 19.64 -21.14
N GLN A 244 -33.17 19.11 -22.08
CA GLN A 244 -34.54 18.67 -21.83
C GLN A 244 -34.59 17.64 -20.69
N TRP A 245 -35.72 17.57 -19.98
CA TRP A 245 -35.87 16.74 -18.78
C TRP A 245 -35.54 15.25 -19.02
N ILE A 246 -35.88 14.70 -20.19
CA ILE A 246 -35.57 13.32 -20.58
C ILE A 246 -34.06 13.09 -20.61
N ALA A 247 -33.28 14.02 -21.17
CA ALA A 247 -31.83 13.91 -21.22
C ALA A 247 -31.22 13.99 -19.80
N ARG A 248 -31.79 14.79 -18.89
CA ARG A 248 -31.34 14.81 -17.48
C ARG A 248 -31.58 13.47 -16.81
N VAL A 249 -32.77 12.90 -16.98
CA VAL A 249 -33.11 11.57 -16.45
C VAL A 249 -32.14 10.52 -17.00
N ALA A 250 -31.89 10.53 -18.31
CA ALA A 250 -30.95 9.60 -18.95
C ALA A 250 -29.53 9.75 -18.38
N ILE A 251 -29.03 10.97 -18.22
CA ILE A 251 -27.71 11.25 -17.63
C ILE A 251 -27.64 10.71 -16.19
N THR A 252 -28.66 10.98 -15.36
CA THR A 252 -28.71 10.46 -13.99
C THR A 252 -28.75 8.93 -13.96
N LEU A 253 -29.54 8.30 -14.82
CA LEU A 253 -29.60 6.84 -14.94
C LEU A 253 -28.26 6.25 -15.38
N ILE A 254 -27.54 6.89 -16.30
CA ILE A 254 -26.20 6.46 -16.73
C ILE A 254 -25.21 6.53 -15.56
N PHE A 255 -25.25 7.59 -14.74
CA PHE A 255 -24.40 7.68 -13.55
C PHE A 255 -24.72 6.60 -12.52
N ILE A 256 -26.00 6.37 -12.22
CA ILE A 256 -26.44 5.32 -11.30
C ILE A 256 -26.02 3.94 -11.83
N PHE A 257 -26.26 3.68 -13.12
CA PHE A 257 -25.86 2.45 -13.79
C PHE A 257 -24.34 2.25 -13.73
N SER A 258 -23.54 3.30 -13.92
CA SER A 258 -22.07 3.23 -13.83
C SER A 258 -21.60 2.86 -12.42
N ILE A 259 -22.20 3.42 -11.38
CA ILE A 259 -21.93 3.03 -9.99
C ILE A 259 -22.34 1.58 -9.75
N GLY A 260 -23.51 1.16 -10.26
CA GLY A 260 -23.99 -0.21 -10.20
C GLY A 260 -23.04 -1.20 -10.86
N MET A 261 -22.49 -0.86 -12.03
CA MET A 261 -21.49 -1.67 -12.73
C MET A 261 -20.18 -1.80 -11.93
N SER A 262 -19.71 -0.72 -11.30
CA SER A 262 -18.54 -0.77 -10.42
C SER A 262 -18.80 -1.66 -9.20
N ALA A 263 -19.95 -1.51 -8.55
CA ALA A 263 -20.35 -2.35 -7.42
C ALA A 263 -20.46 -3.83 -7.82
N GLN A 264 -21.05 -4.12 -8.98
CA GLN A 264 -21.17 -5.48 -9.50
C GLN A 264 -19.80 -6.10 -9.81
N ARG A 265 -18.85 -5.32 -10.36
CA ARG A 265 -17.48 -5.79 -10.59
C ARG A 265 -16.79 -6.17 -9.28
N ILE A 266 -16.92 -5.33 -8.25
CA ILE A 266 -16.38 -5.60 -6.91
C ILE A 266 -17.02 -6.86 -6.32
N TYR A 267 -18.35 -6.95 -6.35
CA TYR A 267 -19.08 -8.12 -5.85
C TYR A 267 -18.64 -9.40 -6.56
N SER A 268 -18.59 -9.38 -7.89
CA SER A 268 -18.18 -10.53 -8.70
C SER A 268 -16.75 -10.96 -8.39
N TYR A 269 -15.82 -10.02 -8.15
CA TYR A 269 -14.45 -10.35 -7.77
C TYR A 269 -14.39 -10.99 -6.38
N LEU A 270 -15.09 -10.40 -5.40
CA LEU A 270 -15.08 -10.93 -4.03
C LEU A 270 -15.75 -12.29 -3.91
N ASN A 271 -16.74 -12.58 -4.75
CA ASN A 271 -17.47 -13.84 -4.76
C ASN A 271 -16.76 -14.95 -5.56
N GLN A 272 -15.64 -14.66 -6.23
CA GLN A 272 -14.87 -15.65 -6.98
C GLN A 272 -13.94 -16.50 -6.11
N SER A 273 -13.61 -16.04 -4.90
CA SER A 273 -12.67 -16.73 -4.01
C SER A 273 -13.36 -17.14 -2.72
N ASP A 274 -13.27 -18.42 -2.38
CA ASP A 274 -13.70 -18.96 -1.10
C ASP A 274 -12.48 -19.50 -0.35
N PHE A 275 -12.23 -18.95 0.84
CA PHE A 275 -11.09 -19.30 1.68
C PHE A 275 -11.49 -20.16 2.89
N ARG A 276 -12.76 -20.58 3.00
CA ARG A 276 -13.25 -21.36 4.14
C ARG A 276 -12.51 -22.70 4.30
N ASP A 277 -12.22 -23.38 3.20
CA ASP A 277 -11.49 -24.64 3.23
C ASP A 277 -10.05 -24.44 3.68
N LYS A 278 -9.37 -23.38 3.19
CA LYS A 278 -8.03 -23.00 3.68
C LYS A 278 -8.06 -22.65 5.17
N ALA A 279 -9.07 -21.91 5.62
CA ALA A 279 -9.22 -21.56 7.03
C ALA A 279 -9.36 -22.81 7.90
N ALA A 280 -10.23 -23.75 7.49
CA ALA A 280 -10.41 -25.02 8.19
C ALA A 280 -9.09 -25.82 8.24
N TYR A 281 -8.41 -25.96 7.10
CA TYR A 281 -7.12 -26.65 6.99
C TYR A 281 -6.05 -26.06 7.93
N PHE A 282 -5.84 -24.74 7.90
CA PHE A 282 -4.81 -24.13 8.74
C PHE A 282 -5.18 -24.12 10.23
N THR A 283 -6.46 -23.97 10.58
CA THR A 283 -6.90 -24.12 11.97
C THR A 283 -6.64 -25.53 12.48
N GLU A 284 -6.97 -26.56 11.70
CA GLU A 284 -6.69 -27.96 12.06
C GLU A 284 -5.18 -28.21 12.18
N LEU A 285 -4.40 -27.76 11.20
CA LEU A 285 -2.94 -27.87 11.22
C LEU A 285 -2.33 -27.22 12.47
N GLY A 286 -2.83 -26.06 12.89
CA GLY A 286 -2.41 -25.41 14.14
C GLY A 286 -2.66 -26.26 15.38
N ASN A 287 -3.81 -26.95 15.44
CA ASN A 287 -4.12 -27.86 16.55
C ASN A 287 -3.23 -29.11 16.57
N ILE A 288 -2.80 -29.58 15.39
CA ILE A 288 -1.90 -30.74 15.25
C ILE A 288 -0.47 -30.36 15.64
N VAL A 289 0.04 -29.23 15.14
CA VAL A 289 1.39 -28.74 15.44
C VAL A 289 1.50 -28.34 16.91
N GLY A 290 0.43 -27.79 17.48
CA GLY A 290 0.41 -27.22 18.83
C GLY A 290 0.76 -25.73 18.82
N HIS A 291 0.36 -25.05 19.89
CA HIS A 291 0.46 -23.58 20.01
C HIS A 291 1.65 -23.11 20.86
N ASP A 292 2.23 -23.99 21.68
CA ASP A 292 3.34 -23.70 22.59
C ASP A 292 4.70 -24.15 22.03
N VAL A 293 4.83 -24.23 20.70
CA VAL A 293 6.03 -24.69 20.00
C VAL A 293 6.63 -23.60 19.12
N SER A 294 7.96 -23.54 19.07
CA SER A 294 8.72 -22.63 18.22
C SER A 294 8.91 -23.26 16.83
N VAL A 295 8.23 -22.71 15.82
CA VAL A 295 8.18 -23.29 14.48
C VAL A 295 9.11 -22.55 13.51
N VAL A 296 9.80 -23.31 12.65
CA VAL A 296 10.33 -22.84 11.37
C VAL A 296 9.53 -23.50 10.24
N ALA A 297 9.16 -22.75 9.21
CA ALA A 297 8.23 -23.23 8.19
C ALA A 297 8.64 -22.93 6.76
N LEU A 298 8.52 -23.94 5.88
CA LEU A 298 8.46 -23.80 4.43
C LEU A 298 6.98 -23.79 4.02
N THR A 299 6.42 -22.60 3.86
CA THR A 299 4.96 -22.40 3.81
C THR A 299 4.56 -21.27 2.85
N GLU A 300 3.29 -21.28 2.44
CA GLU A 300 2.74 -20.31 1.50
C GLU A 300 2.54 -18.93 2.13
N ASP A 301 2.41 -17.90 1.27
CA ASP A 301 2.05 -16.53 1.64
C ASP A 301 2.82 -15.97 2.85
N TYR A 302 4.14 -16.22 2.91
CA TYR A 302 5.02 -15.76 3.98
C TYR A 302 4.53 -16.14 5.40
N GLY A 303 3.84 -17.27 5.53
CA GLY A 303 3.35 -17.78 6.82
C GLY A 303 2.14 -17.03 7.37
N TYR A 304 1.53 -16.11 6.61
CA TYR A 304 0.32 -15.41 7.05
C TYR A 304 -0.85 -16.35 7.38
N PRO A 305 -1.14 -17.42 6.61
CA PRO A 305 -2.21 -18.35 6.95
C PRO A 305 -1.98 -19.03 8.32
N LEU A 306 -0.74 -19.44 8.62
CA LEU A 306 -0.37 -20.00 9.92
C LEU A 306 -0.53 -18.96 11.04
N SER A 307 -0.07 -17.73 10.82
CA SER A 307 -0.18 -16.67 11.83
C SER A 307 -1.64 -16.29 12.11
N TYR A 308 -2.49 -16.32 11.09
CA TYR A 308 -3.86 -15.84 11.17
C TYR A 308 -4.85 -16.90 11.66
N TRP A 309 -4.81 -18.12 11.08
CA TRP A 309 -5.76 -19.19 11.39
C TRP A 309 -5.23 -20.22 12.38
N SER A 310 -3.91 -20.40 12.44
CA SER A 310 -3.26 -21.36 13.34
C SER A 310 -2.70 -20.71 14.60
N TYR A 311 -2.65 -19.36 14.69
CA TYR A 311 -2.00 -18.61 15.78
C TYR A 311 -0.50 -18.92 15.97
N ILE A 312 0.16 -19.43 14.93
CA ILE A 312 1.59 -19.76 14.93
C ILE A 312 2.35 -18.68 14.16
N GLY A 313 3.33 -18.04 14.79
CA GLY A 313 4.23 -17.09 14.13
C GLY A 313 5.55 -17.75 13.71
N PRO A 314 5.62 -18.40 12.53
CA PRO A 314 6.80 -19.18 12.16
C PRO A 314 7.98 -18.28 11.77
N SER A 315 9.20 -18.78 12.01
CA SER A 315 10.36 -18.32 11.26
C SER A 315 10.30 -18.93 9.85
N LEU A 316 10.53 -18.14 8.80
CA LEU A 316 10.36 -18.63 7.43
C LEU A 316 11.64 -19.27 6.91
N TRP A 317 11.50 -20.47 6.34
CA TRP A 317 12.51 -21.05 5.47
C TRP A 317 12.40 -20.43 4.07
N PRO A 318 13.51 -20.00 3.44
CA PRO A 318 13.46 -19.37 2.11
C PRO A 318 13.03 -20.35 1.01
N ARG A 319 12.24 -19.86 0.05
CA ARG A 319 11.95 -20.61 -1.19
C ARG A 319 13.15 -20.55 -2.13
N THR A 320 13.22 -21.46 -3.09
CA THR A 320 14.21 -21.48 -4.17
C THR A 320 14.25 -20.14 -4.91
N ALA A 321 13.08 -19.56 -5.21
CA ALA A 321 13.02 -18.24 -5.84
C ALA A 321 13.62 -17.11 -4.98
N ASP A 322 13.49 -17.20 -3.64
CA ASP A 322 14.05 -16.21 -2.73
C ASP A 322 15.59 -16.34 -2.65
N ARG A 323 16.12 -17.58 -2.70
CA ARG A 323 17.56 -17.88 -2.79
C ARG A 323 18.14 -17.38 -4.13
N ASP A 324 17.42 -17.60 -5.23
CA ASP A 324 17.83 -17.16 -6.57
C ASP A 324 17.87 -15.63 -6.70
N LEU A 325 16.87 -14.93 -6.14
CA LEU A 325 16.81 -13.47 -6.17
C LEU A 325 18.02 -12.84 -5.46
N LYS A 326 18.43 -13.39 -4.31
CA LYS A 326 19.63 -12.92 -3.60
C LYS A 326 20.88 -13.04 -4.47
N ASN A 327 21.05 -14.20 -5.11
CA ASN A 327 22.21 -14.45 -5.99
C ASN A 327 22.28 -13.44 -7.15
N ILE A 328 21.13 -13.06 -7.71
CA ILE A 328 21.04 -12.07 -8.79
C ILE A 328 21.47 -10.66 -8.32
N VAL A 329 21.21 -10.29 -7.06
CA VAL A 329 21.60 -8.99 -6.50
C VAL A 329 22.98 -9.00 -5.84
N GLY A 330 23.78 -10.06 -6.04
CA GLY A 330 25.13 -10.19 -5.49
C GLY A 330 25.18 -10.50 -3.99
N ALA A 331 24.04 -10.88 -3.39
CA ALA A 331 23.97 -11.42 -2.05
C ALA A 331 23.93 -12.96 -2.13
N SER A 332 24.57 -13.66 -1.21
CA SER A 332 24.44 -15.12 -1.12
C SER A 332 24.04 -15.50 0.30
N ASP A 333 23.21 -16.53 0.40
CA ASP A 333 22.97 -17.17 1.69
C ASP A 333 24.23 -17.96 2.11
N PRO A 334 24.44 -18.17 3.42
CA PRO A 334 25.44 -19.12 3.89
C PRO A 334 25.21 -20.51 3.27
N GLY A 335 26.26 -21.34 3.26
CA GLY A 335 26.12 -22.75 2.87
C GLY A 335 25.00 -23.44 3.67
N PHE A 336 24.31 -24.41 3.06
CA PHE A 336 23.09 -25.02 3.61
C PHE A 336 23.16 -25.35 5.10
N GLN A 337 24.24 -26.00 5.55
CA GLN A 337 24.40 -26.40 6.96
C GLN A 337 24.41 -25.21 7.93
N GLN A 338 25.04 -24.10 7.53
CA GLN A 338 25.06 -22.89 8.34
C GLN A 338 23.69 -22.23 8.34
N LEU A 339 23.05 -22.08 7.16
CA LEU A 339 21.71 -21.52 7.05
C LEU A 339 20.68 -22.33 7.85
N PHE A 340 20.75 -23.67 7.75
CA PHE A 340 19.88 -24.57 8.49
C PHE A 340 20.01 -24.33 9.98
N LYS A 341 21.23 -24.41 10.51
CA LYS A 341 21.51 -24.13 11.91
C LYS A 341 21.01 -22.75 12.34
N GLU A 342 21.30 -21.70 11.59
CA GLU A 342 20.89 -20.33 11.94
C GLU A 342 19.37 -20.17 12.04
N LEU A 343 18.60 -20.86 11.17
CA LEU A 343 17.14 -20.76 11.14
C LEU A 343 16.43 -21.76 12.07
N THR A 344 17.08 -22.86 12.45
CA THR A 344 16.47 -23.94 13.25
C THR A 344 16.94 -23.98 14.70
N VAL A 345 18.00 -23.24 15.08
CA VAL A 345 18.43 -23.13 16.48
C VAL A 345 17.30 -22.58 17.35
N GLY A 346 16.97 -23.32 18.42
CA GLY A 346 15.89 -22.97 19.34
C GLY A 346 14.49 -23.17 18.77
N LYS A 347 14.35 -23.97 17.71
CA LYS A 347 13.07 -24.38 17.13
C LYS A 347 12.75 -25.82 17.53
N ASP A 348 11.48 -26.08 17.79
CA ASP A 348 10.96 -27.41 18.16
C ASP A 348 10.47 -28.17 16.93
N VAL A 349 9.94 -27.45 15.93
CA VAL A 349 9.29 -28.05 14.77
C VAL A 349 9.76 -27.41 13.46
N PHE A 350 10.03 -28.24 12.46
CA PHE A 350 10.09 -27.82 11.05
C PHE A 350 8.80 -28.22 10.35
N LEU A 351 8.01 -27.23 9.93
CA LEU A 351 6.75 -27.43 9.23
C LEU A 351 6.92 -27.20 7.72
N VAL A 352 6.42 -28.13 6.91
CA VAL A 352 6.34 -27.98 5.45
C VAL A 352 4.87 -28.05 5.04
N THR A 353 4.36 -26.99 4.41
CA THR A 353 3.04 -27.01 3.74
C THR A 353 3.12 -26.79 2.23
N MET A 354 4.31 -26.49 1.71
CA MET A 354 4.58 -26.39 0.26
C MET A 354 5.37 -27.61 -0.21
N THR A 355 4.69 -28.73 -0.47
CA THR A 355 5.32 -30.00 -0.87
C THR A 355 6.11 -29.88 -2.17
N ASP A 356 5.56 -29.18 -3.17
CA ASP A 356 6.23 -28.96 -4.46
C ASP A 356 7.53 -28.16 -4.32
N GLU A 357 7.58 -27.28 -3.32
CA GLU A 357 8.78 -26.47 -3.03
C GLU A 357 9.79 -27.29 -2.25
N PHE A 358 9.31 -28.11 -1.32
CA PHE A 358 10.14 -29.06 -0.58
C PHE A 358 10.82 -30.07 -1.51
N ASP A 359 10.13 -30.54 -2.53
CA ASP A 359 10.68 -31.45 -3.55
C ASP A 359 11.78 -30.82 -4.40
N LYS A 360 11.75 -29.49 -4.60
CA LYS A 360 12.80 -28.76 -5.33
C LYS A 360 14.05 -28.51 -4.48
N GLN A 361 13.93 -28.52 -3.16
CA GLN A 361 15.05 -28.27 -2.23
C GLN A 361 15.61 -29.60 -1.73
N THR A 362 16.34 -30.31 -2.59
CA THR A 362 16.87 -31.65 -2.30
C THR A 362 17.79 -31.67 -1.07
N ASP A 363 18.59 -30.61 -0.88
CA ASP A 363 19.45 -30.42 0.29
C ASP A 363 18.65 -30.41 1.60
N LEU A 364 17.57 -29.62 1.65
CA LEU A 364 16.66 -29.56 2.78
C LEU A 364 15.92 -30.89 3.00
N LYS A 365 15.37 -31.46 1.93
CA LYS A 365 14.54 -32.66 1.98
C LYS A 365 15.31 -33.87 2.49
N GLU A 366 16.50 -34.11 1.94
CA GLU A 366 17.36 -35.20 2.41
C GLU A 366 17.78 -34.99 3.86
N HIS A 367 18.16 -33.76 4.23
CA HIS A 367 18.58 -33.47 5.60
C HIS A 367 17.44 -33.72 6.61
N LEU A 368 16.23 -33.24 6.33
CA LEU A 368 15.10 -33.39 7.24
C LEU A 368 14.65 -34.84 7.38
N LEU A 369 14.48 -35.57 6.27
CA LEU A 369 14.02 -36.97 6.27
C LEU A 369 15.01 -37.94 6.91
N ASN A 370 16.32 -37.67 6.78
CA ASN A 370 17.36 -38.56 7.33
C ASN A 370 17.70 -38.26 8.79
N THR A 371 17.37 -37.06 9.29
CA THR A 371 17.84 -36.59 10.61
C THR A 371 16.72 -36.50 11.65
N TYR A 372 15.47 -36.30 11.25
CA TYR A 372 14.38 -36.01 12.19
C TYR A 372 13.17 -36.93 11.98
N PRO A 373 12.49 -37.35 13.06
CA PRO A 373 11.19 -37.98 12.96
C PRO A 373 10.21 -37.09 12.20
N VAL A 374 9.36 -37.70 11.37
CA VAL A 374 8.40 -36.99 10.54
C VAL A 374 6.99 -37.54 10.72
N GLN A 375 6.03 -36.64 10.93
CA GLN A 375 4.61 -36.92 10.78
C GLN A 375 4.15 -36.32 9.45
N GLN A 376 3.65 -37.17 8.56
CA GLN A 376 3.04 -36.75 7.30
C GLN A 376 1.52 -36.73 7.42
N GLY A 377 0.89 -35.66 6.94
CA GLY A 377 -0.55 -35.56 6.79
C GLY A 377 -0.95 -35.20 5.35
N ASP A 378 -2.21 -34.82 5.16
CA ASP A 378 -2.70 -34.39 3.85
C ASP A 378 -2.16 -32.98 3.54
N GLY A 379 -1.18 -32.90 2.63
CA GLY A 379 -0.58 -31.64 2.20
C GLY A 379 0.46 -31.03 3.15
N TYR A 380 0.93 -31.76 4.17
CA TYR A 380 1.98 -31.26 5.07
C TYR A 380 2.95 -32.32 5.62
N TYR A 381 4.11 -31.85 6.07
CA TYR A 381 5.07 -32.61 6.89
C TYR A 381 5.43 -31.83 8.15
N ILE A 382 5.45 -32.51 9.29
CA ILE A 382 5.90 -31.97 10.58
C ILE A 382 7.13 -32.77 11.01
N PHE A 383 8.28 -32.11 11.09
CA PHE A 383 9.51 -32.70 11.59
C PHE A 383 9.78 -32.25 13.02
N ASP A 384 10.05 -33.20 13.90
CA ASP A 384 10.42 -32.94 15.30
C ASP A 384 11.92 -32.62 15.37
N LEU A 385 12.25 -31.34 15.58
CA LEU A 385 13.63 -30.87 15.69
C LEU A 385 14.23 -31.10 17.08
N ALA A 386 13.39 -31.32 18.10
CA ALA A 386 13.81 -31.54 19.48
C ALA A 386 14.33 -32.97 19.71
N HIS A 387 13.86 -33.94 18.90
CA HIS A 387 14.23 -35.35 19.03
C HIS A 387 14.81 -35.94 17.73
N PRO A 388 16.06 -35.61 17.34
CA PRO A 388 16.69 -36.18 16.15
C PRO A 388 16.75 -37.71 16.19
N LEU A 389 16.67 -38.33 15.02
CA LEU A 389 16.86 -39.77 14.84
C LEU A 389 18.24 -40.17 15.36
N THR A 390 18.28 -41.18 16.23
CA THR A 390 19.54 -41.76 16.69
C THR A 390 20.24 -42.44 15.51
N VAL A 391 21.41 -41.94 15.12
CA VAL A 391 22.28 -42.61 14.16
C VAL A 391 22.72 -43.93 14.78
N VAL A 392 22.15 -45.04 14.30
CA VAL A 392 22.69 -46.37 14.59
C VAL A 392 23.95 -46.50 13.75
N ASN A 393 25.11 -46.29 14.38
CA ASN A 393 26.42 -46.50 13.76
C ASN A 393 26.63 -47.97 13.36
#